data_AF-A0AAV4IH10-F1
#
_entry.id   AF-A0AAV4IH10-F1
#
_cell.length_a   1.000
_cell.length_b   1.000
_cell.length_c   1.000
_cell.angle_alpha   90.00
_cell.angle_beta   90.00
_cell.angle_gamma   90.00
#
_symmetry.space_group_name_H-M   'P 1'
#
loop_
_entity.id
_entity.type
_entity.pdbx_description
1 polymer ?
#
loop_
_entity_poly.entity_id
_entity_poly.type
_entity_poly.pdbx_seq_one_letter_code
_entity_poly.pdbx_strand_id
1 'polypeptide(L)'
;MATPIKDRSKLEVRAVVRFLFFKEIRPSEIHKQIAETYGEGALSRYRVHQWCTWFEDGRTSLNDGLKSGHPKTSTNEENTTCVHELIKCDRRMKIREITLKLEIPRSAVHKIVM
;
A
#
# COMPACT_ATOMS: atom_id res chain seq x y z
N MET A 1 -15.45 -21.65 -25.93
CA MET A 1 -14.87 -20.44 -25.29
C MET A 1 -14.74 -20.74 -23.81
N ALA A 2 -13.51 -20.79 -23.28
CA ALA A 2 -13.29 -21.02 -21.86
C ALA A 2 -13.87 -19.83 -21.07
N THR A 3 -14.67 -20.12 -20.04
CA THR A 3 -15.23 -19.10 -19.15
C THR A 3 -14.11 -18.44 -18.34
N PRO A 4 -14.08 -17.10 -18.23
CA PRO A 4 -13.09 -16.41 -17.39
C PRO A 4 -13.18 -16.90 -15.95
N ILE A 5 -12.06 -17.31 -15.36
CA ILE A 5 -11.99 -17.73 -13.95
C ILE A 5 -12.38 -16.52 -13.08
N LYS A 6 -13.56 -16.61 -12.43
CA LYS A 6 -14.20 -15.48 -11.75
C LYS A 6 -13.61 -15.20 -10.36
N ASP A 7 -13.16 -16.26 -9.67
CA ASP A 7 -12.42 -16.18 -8.41
C ASP A 7 -10.93 -16.47 -8.65
N ARG A 8 -10.16 -15.40 -8.86
CA ARG A 8 -8.70 -15.45 -9.04
C ARG A 8 -8.02 -14.68 -7.92
N SER A 9 -6.94 -15.23 -7.37
CA SER A 9 -6.09 -14.48 -6.44
C SER A 9 -5.16 -13.54 -7.20
N LYS A 10 -4.89 -12.35 -6.65
CA LYS A 10 -3.87 -11.44 -7.21
C LYS A 10 -2.51 -12.12 -7.28
N LEU A 11 -2.19 -12.99 -6.31
CA LEU A 11 -0.93 -13.72 -6.27
C LEU A 11 -0.83 -14.74 -7.40
N GLU A 12 -1.94 -15.41 -7.72
CA GLU A 12 -2.01 -16.38 -8.81
C GLU A 12 -1.72 -15.72 -10.16
N VAL A 13 -2.42 -14.61 -10.47
CA VAL A 13 -2.21 -13.86 -11.72
C VAL A 13 -0.75 -13.39 -11.83
N ARG A 14 -0.14 -12.93 -10.73
CA ARG A 14 1.28 -12.51 -10.71
C ARG A 14 2.25 -13.67 -10.88
N ALA A 15 1.93 -14.84 -10.33
CA ALA A 15 2.71 -16.06 -10.54
C ALA A 15 2.73 -16.45 -12.01
N VAL A 16 1.58 -16.35 -12.68
CA VAL A 16 1.48 -16.58 -14.14
C VAL A 16 2.27 -15.55 -14.92
N VAL A 17 2.19 -14.26 -14.57
CA VAL A 17 3.04 -13.23 -15.21
C VAL A 17 4.52 -13.56 -15.04
N ARG A 18 4.96 -13.97 -13.85
CA ARG A 18 6.34 -14.39 -13.61
C ARG A 18 6.74 -15.58 -14.48
N PHE A 19 5.90 -16.60 -14.54
CA PHE A 19 6.12 -17.78 -15.38
C PHE A 19 6.25 -17.42 -16.86
N LEU A 20 5.34 -16.60 -17.39
CA LEU A 20 5.36 -16.17 -18.79
C LEU A 20 6.55 -15.24 -19.10
N PHE A 21 6.94 -14.40 -18.15
CA PHE A 21 8.14 -13.57 -18.26
C PHE A 21 9.41 -14.41 -18.40
N PHE A 22 9.59 -15.45 -17.57
CA PHE A 22 10.73 -16.38 -17.70
C PHE A 22 10.69 -17.27 -18.95
N LYS A 23 9.54 -17.35 -19.62
CA LYS A 23 9.42 -17.93 -20.97
C LYS A 23 9.73 -16.93 -22.09
N GLU A 24 10.28 -15.76 -21.75
CA GLU A 24 10.66 -14.70 -22.68
C GLU A 24 9.50 -14.15 -23.52
N ILE A 25 8.28 -14.24 -22.99
CA ILE A 25 7.09 -13.70 -23.65
C ILE A 25 7.06 -12.19 -23.44
N ARG A 26 6.83 -11.43 -24.52
CA ARG A 26 6.74 -9.97 -24.47
C ARG A 26 5.60 -9.52 -23.53
N PRO A 27 5.78 -8.47 -22.71
CA PRO A 27 4.76 -8.02 -21.76
C PRO A 27 3.39 -7.69 -22.39
N SER A 28 3.38 -7.23 -23.66
CA SER A 28 2.15 -6.98 -24.41
C SER A 28 1.35 -8.26 -24.67
N GLU A 29 2.04 -9.37 -24.92
CA GLU A 29 1.43 -10.67 -25.18
C GLU A 29 1.02 -11.35 -23.88
N ILE A 30 1.81 -11.19 -22.81
CA ILE A 30 1.41 -11.58 -21.45
C ILE A 30 0.07 -10.95 -21.08
N HIS A 31 -0.12 -9.65 -21.32
CA HIS A 31 -1.38 -8.98 -21.05
C HIS A 31 -2.57 -9.61 -21.77
N LYS A 32 -2.42 -9.97 -23.06
CA LYS A 32 -3.48 -10.60 -23.83
C LYS A 32 -3.86 -11.96 -23.25
N GLN A 33 -2.86 -12.81 -22.97
CA GLN A 33 -3.11 -14.14 -22.40
C GLN A 33 -3.78 -14.06 -21.02
N ILE A 34 -3.36 -13.09 -20.20
CA ILE A 34 -3.98 -12.83 -18.90
C ILE A 34 -5.43 -12.34 -19.07
N ALA A 35 -5.70 -11.41 -19.99
CA ALA A 35 -7.04 -10.91 -20.26
C ALA A 35 -7.97 -11.99 -20.83
N GLU A 36 -7.45 -12.88 -21.68
CA GLU A 36 -8.20 -14.01 -22.25
C GLU A 36 -8.54 -15.07 -21.20
N THR A 37 -7.58 -15.43 -20.35
CA THR A 37 -7.74 -16.51 -19.36
C THR A 37 -8.53 -16.06 -18.14
N TYR A 38 -8.22 -14.87 -17.63
CA TYR A 38 -8.76 -14.37 -16.37
C TYR A 38 -9.82 -13.29 -16.58
N GLY A 39 -9.88 -12.63 -17.73
CA GLY A 39 -10.77 -11.50 -18.02
C GLY A 39 -10.06 -10.14 -17.96
N GLU A 40 -10.51 -9.17 -18.77
CA GLU A 40 -9.89 -7.84 -18.99
C GLU A 40 -9.51 -7.08 -17.71
N GLY A 41 -10.26 -7.29 -16.62
CA GLY A 41 -9.98 -6.65 -15.33
C GLY A 41 -8.87 -7.30 -14.47
N ALA A 42 -8.13 -8.31 -14.97
CA ALA A 42 -7.14 -9.06 -14.17
C ALA A 42 -5.99 -8.21 -13.71
N LEU A 43 -5.35 -7.62 -14.69
CA LEU A 43 -4.13 -6.86 -14.52
C LEU A 43 -4.11 -5.90 -15.69
N SER A 44 -4.16 -4.60 -15.38
CA SER A 44 -3.95 -3.57 -16.39
C SER A 44 -2.61 -3.77 -17.10
N ARG A 45 -2.53 -3.39 -18.38
CA ARG A 45 -1.27 -3.36 -19.16
C ARG A 45 -0.10 -2.71 -18.42
N TYR A 46 -0.34 -1.59 -17.73
CA TYR A 46 0.68 -0.91 -16.91
C TYR A 46 1.26 -1.82 -15.82
N ARG A 47 0.39 -2.51 -15.07
CA ARG A 47 0.83 -3.45 -14.03
C ARG A 47 1.58 -4.65 -14.58
N VAL A 48 1.21 -5.18 -15.75
CA VAL A 48 1.97 -6.27 -16.38
C VAL A 48 3.41 -5.81 -16.65
N HIS A 49 3.59 -4.63 -17.25
CA HIS A 49 4.91 -4.05 -17.48
C HIS A 49 5.69 -3.85 -16.18
N GLN A 50 5.06 -3.27 -15.16
CA GLN A 50 5.70 -3.05 -13.87
C GLN A 50 6.19 -4.35 -13.22
N TRP A 51 5.41 -5.44 -13.32
CA TRP A 51 5.82 -6.75 -12.83
C TRP A 51 6.99 -7.32 -13.63
N CYS A 52 6.98 -7.20 -14.96
CA CYS A 52 8.11 -7.61 -15.79
C CYS A 52 9.38 -6.86 -15.42
N THR A 53 9.34 -5.54 -15.27
CA THR A 53 10.50 -4.73 -14.82
C THR A 53 11.00 -5.19 -13.45
N TRP A 54 10.10 -5.45 -12.49
CA TRP A 54 10.52 -5.98 -11.20
C TRP A 54 11.18 -7.36 -11.28
N PHE A 55 10.75 -8.22 -12.20
CA PHE A 55 11.38 -9.52 -12.42
C PHE A 55 12.73 -9.38 -13.13
N GLU A 56 12.89 -8.43 -14.04
CA GLU A 56 14.20 -8.04 -14.62
C GLU A 56 15.16 -7.56 -13.53
N ASP A 57 14.66 -6.77 -12.56
CA ASP A 57 15.42 -6.30 -11.39
C ASP A 57 15.71 -7.40 -10.35
N GLY A 58 15.33 -8.65 -10.61
CA GLY A 58 15.61 -9.80 -9.75
C GLY A 58 14.66 -9.99 -8.56
N ARG A 59 13.51 -9.29 -8.53
CA ARG A 59 12.51 -9.47 -7.46
C ARG A 59 11.89 -10.86 -7.52
N THR A 60 11.92 -11.59 -6.41
CA THR A 60 11.29 -12.93 -6.30
C THR A 60 9.90 -12.92 -5.66
N SER A 61 9.59 -11.89 -4.87
CA SER A 61 8.31 -11.77 -4.15
C SER A 61 7.15 -11.38 -5.06
N LEU A 62 6.08 -12.17 -5.02
CA LEU A 62 4.80 -11.93 -5.69
C LEU A 62 3.85 -11.05 -4.88
N ASN A 63 4.14 -10.84 -3.60
CA ASN A 63 3.30 -10.01 -2.75
C ASN A 63 3.53 -8.53 -3.08
N ASP A 64 2.53 -7.70 -2.79
CA ASP A 64 2.82 -6.27 -2.67
C ASP A 64 3.89 -6.10 -1.58
N GLY A 65 4.88 -5.25 -1.84
CA GLY A 65 5.83 -4.91 -0.78
C GLY A 65 5.04 -4.36 0.41
N LEU A 66 5.64 -4.38 1.61
CA LEU A 66 5.10 -3.61 2.73
C LEU A 66 4.84 -2.20 2.18
N LYS A 67 3.57 -1.82 2.10
CA LYS A 67 3.23 -0.46 1.71
C LYS A 67 3.95 0.39 2.73
N SER A 68 4.86 1.26 2.29
CA SER A 68 5.23 2.39 3.11
C SER A 68 3.94 3.20 3.25
N GLY A 69 3.13 2.87 4.26
CA GLY A 69 2.18 3.82 4.78
C GLY A 69 3.00 5.06 5.10
N HIS A 70 2.46 6.24 4.76
CA HIS A 70 3.03 7.48 5.27
C HIS A 70 3.23 7.28 6.77
N PRO A 71 4.48 7.27 7.29
CA PRO A 71 4.65 7.09 8.71
C PRO A 71 3.88 8.22 9.36
N LYS A 72 2.90 7.89 10.21
CA LYS A 72 2.22 8.89 11.03
C LYS A 72 3.23 9.35 12.09
N THR A 73 4.33 9.96 11.68
CA THR A 73 5.32 10.59 12.57
C THR A 73 4.65 11.62 13.49
N SER A 74 3.48 12.12 13.09
CA SER A 74 2.67 13.04 13.88
C SER A 74 1.82 12.36 14.98
N THR A 75 1.55 11.05 14.90
CA THR A 75 0.70 10.31 15.86
C THR A 75 1.41 9.03 16.31
N ASN A 76 2.60 9.18 16.89
CA ASN A 76 3.25 8.09 17.61
C ASN A 76 2.49 7.81 18.94
N GLU A 77 2.55 6.58 19.45
CA GLU A 77 1.91 6.20 20.72
C GLU A 77 2.42 7.04 21.90
N GLU A 78 3.69 7.39 21.89
CA GLU A 78 4.32 8.32 22.85
C GLU A 78 3.64 9.70 22.83
N ASN A 79 3.49 10.28 21.63
CA ASN A 79 2.84 11.58 21.44
C ASN A 79 1.37 11.56 21.88
N THR A 80 0.66 10.45 21.65
CA THR A 80 -0.72 10.30 22.13
C THR A 80 -0.80 10.26 23.66
N THR A 81 0.12 9.53 24.29
CA THR A 81 0.18 9.41 25.76
C THR A 81 0.47 10.76 26.40
N CYS A 82 1.49 11.49 25.91
CA CYS A 82 1.83 12.80 26.44
C CYS A 82 0.70 13.84 26.29
N VAL A 83 -0.03 13.83 25.16
CA VAL A 83 -1.19 14.71 24.96
C VAL A 83 -2.31 14.36 25.96
N HIS A 84 -2.61 13.08 26.15
CA HIS A 84 -3.65 12.65 27.11
C HIS A 84 -3.27 12.97 28.56
N GLU A 85 -2.00 12.82 28.94
CA GLU A 85 -1.50 13.19 30.27
C GLU A 85 -1.63 14.69 30.53
N LEU A 86 -1.25 15.54 29.56
CA LEU A 86 -1.42 16.99 29.68
C LEU A 86 -2.88 17.42 29.87
N ILE A 87 -3.80 16.81 29.11
CA ILE A 87 -5.24 17.07 29.24
C ILE A 87 -5.79 16.56 30.58
N LYS A 88 -5.25 15.44 31.08
CA LYS A 88 -5.62 14.90 32.40
C LYS A 88 -5.18 15.82 33.53
N CYS A 89 -3.98 16.40 33.42
CA CYS A 89 -3.45 17.36 34.38
C CYS A 89 -4.17 18.71 34.32
N ASP A 90 -4.53 19.19 33.12
CA ASP A 90 -5.29 20.43 32.94
C ASP A 90 -6.27 20.33 31.76
N ARG A 91 -7.55 20.10 32.09
CA ARG A 91 -8.63 20.00 31.10
C ARG A 91 -8.96 21.31 30.38
N ARG A 92 -8.45 22.46 30.86
CA ARG A 92 -8.71 23.77 30.24
C ARG A 92 -7.61 24.20 29.27
N MET A 93 -6.56 23.38 29.12
CA MET A 93 -5.42 23.68 28.26
C MET A 93 -5.81 23.76 26.78
N LYS A 94 -5.33 24.78 26.08
CA LYS A 94 -5.68 25.01 24.66
C LYS A 94 -4.79 24.16 23.75
N ILE A 95 -5.31 23.74 22.60
CA ILE A 95 -4.55 22.97 21.58
C ILE A 95 -3.21 23.65 21.22
N ARG A 96 -3.18 25.00 21.15
CA ARG A 96 -1.95 25.76 20.86
C ARG A 96 -0.88 25.58 21.94
N GLU A 97 -1.28 25.50 23.21
CA GLU A 97 -0.36 25.32 24.34
C GLU A 97 0.22 23.90 24.35
N ILE A 98 -0.59 22.90 23.99
CA ILE A 98 -0.15 21.51 23.86
C ILE A 98 0.86 21.36 22.70
N THR A 99 0.59 21.98 21.55
CA THR A 99 1.52 22.04 20.41
C THR A 99 2.85 22.66 20.81
N LEU A 100 2.84 23.77 21.57
CA LEU A 100 4.07 24.42 22.03
C LEU A 100 4.85 23.58 23.05
N LYS A 101 4.17 22.86 23.94
CA LYS A 101 4.82 22.05 24.97
C LYS A 101 5.46 20.76 24.44
N LEU A 102 4.80 20.12 23.48
CA LEU A 102 5.23 18.82 22.95
C LEU A 102 5.93 18.93 21.59
N GLU A 103 6.02 20.13 21.02
CA GLU A 103 6.53 20.38 19.65
C GLU A 103 5.81 19.54 18.57
N ILE A 104 4.58 19.09 18.85
CA ILE A 104 3.76 18.30 17.93
C ILE A 104 2.95 19.24 17.03
N PRO A 105 2.87 18.98 15.72
CA PRO A 105 2.08 19.82 14.81
C PRO A 105 0.61 19.86 15.25
N ARG A 106 0.00 21.05 15.14
CA ARG A 106 -1.39 21.28 15.55
C ARG A 106 -2.37 20.29 14.94
N SER A 107 -2.14 19.88 13.69
CA SER A 107 -2.96 18.90 12.97
C SER A 107 -2.98 17.54 13.67
N ALA A 108 -1.88 17.11 14.28
CA ALA A 108 -1.83 15.88 15.05
C ALA A 108 -2.48 16.01 16.41
N VAL A 109 -2.21 17.09 17.16
CA VAL A 109 -2.87 17.32 18.45
C VAL A 109 -4.39 17.36 18.26
N HIS A 110 -4.87 18.05 17.22
CA HIS A 110 -6.29 18.10 16.90
C HIS A 110 -6.88 16.71 16.61
N LYS A 111 -6.13 15.83 15.96
CA LYS A 111 -6.54 14.44 15.65
C LYS A 111 -6.51 13.50 16.85
N ILE A 112 -5.79 13.87 17.91
CA ILE A 112 -5.70 13.09 19.15
C ILE A 112 -6.79 13.53 20.13
N VAL A 113 -7.14 14.82 20.13
CA VAL A 113 -8.16 15.40 21.02
C VAL A 113 -9.60 15.25 20.48
N MET A 114 -9.80 15.32 19.16
CA MET A 114 -11.09 15.03 18.50
C MET A 114 -11.14 13.58 18.03
#